data_AF-A0A957MW06-F1
#
_entry.id   AF-A0A957MW06-F1
#
_cell.length_a   1.000
_cell.length_b   1.000
_cell.length_c   1.000
_cell.angle_alpha   90.00
_cell.angle_beta   90.00
_cell.angle_gamma   90.00
#
_symmetry.space_group_name_H-M   'P 1'
#
loop_
_entity.id
_entity.type
_entity.pdbx_description
1 polymer ?
#
loop_
_entity_poly.entity_id
_entity_poly.type
_entity_poly.pdbx_seq_one_letter_code
_entity_poly.pdbx_strand_id
1 'polypeptide(L)'
;MHFRLFHRSTALLGGSLLLLGALLGLALFPTWAGATSPDAVTAAWQRAQAAGNYHFTSDLTQMTLPLATVANVGRSSRTETLYLEGQNDLRAGQMAFTLWSQGGSVQDTASGVSVRMEEGKTYARQGAGEWEVIDDFTGALAPQGDFMSYLAAVKDVQAQPTEQRNGIAFTRYTFTIDSPRLAVYLHEQMVAALRARGELPNGIQLEVPAYFRDMVGSGELWVGDDGLPLRQILTLQFPPQEDEQVHAQIVVNFSGFGSAQLAAISSPTAPGGAFGAAMQAAWSDYGVPAAMLLGLLALAAVLLSYRRTRVLQATVVGVVIFAQVAGPLFTTDTNMRFFAVQTAKAADQQERRARADDDRALRDALGTVEFNPHVSPLERDEIGDWRLKSADVPL
;
A
#
# COMPACT_ATOMS: atom_id res chain seq x y z
N MET A 1 -8.16 79.11 14.09
CA MET A 1 -8.23 78.37 12.81
C MET A 1 -6.85 77.80 12.50
N HIS A 2 -6.80 76.61 11.88
CA HIS A 2 -5.61 75.88 11.39
C HIS A 2 -4.74 75.13 12.40
N PHE A 3 -4.99 73.83 12.60
CA PHE A 3 -3.95 72.78 12.74
C PHE A 3 -4.58 71.37 12.75
N ARG A 4 -5.26 70.96 11.66
CA ARG A 4 -5.72 69.57 11.47
C ARG A 4 -5.78 69.24 9.98
N LEU A 5 -4.63 69.13 9.31
CA LEU A 5 -4.59 68.61 7.92
C LEU A 5 -3.33 67.79 7.58
N PHE A 6 -2.31 67.73 8.45
CA PHE A 6 -1.04 67.07 8.11
C PHE A 6 -0.91 65.59 8.53
N HIS A 7 -1.89 64.99 9.23
CA HIS A 7 -1.79 63.58 9.67
C HIS A 7 -2.46 62.56 8.75
N ARG A 8 -3.17 63.00 7.69
CA ARG A 8 -3.83 62.09 6.73
C ARG A 8 -2.93 61.66 5.57
N SER A 9 -1.91 62.44 5.22
CA SER A 9 -1.04 62.14 4.08
C SER A 9 0.03 61.08 4.39
N THR A 10 0.51 61.00 5.63
CA THR A 10 1.51 60.01 6.05
C THR A 10 0.93 58.59 6.16
N ALA A 11 -0.34 58.47 6.55
CA ALA A 11 -1.04 57.18 6.59
C ALA A 11 -1.33 56.62 5.17
N LEU A 12 -1.62 57.48 4.19
CA LEU A 12 -1.84 57.08 2.81
C LEU A 12 -0.54 56.61 2.13
N LEU A 13 0.58 57.31 2.37
CA LEU A 13 1.89 56.91 1.86
C LEU A 13 2.37 55.57 2.44
N GLY A 14 2.14 55.32 3.73
CA GLY A 14 2.45 54.04 4.37
C GLY A 14 1.61 52.88 3.84
N GLY A 15 0.31 53.12 3.60
CA GLY A 15 -0.60 52.14 3.01
C GLY A 15 -0.23 51.79 1.56
N SER A 16 0.15 52.77 0.75
CA SER A 16 0.59 52.56 -0.63
C SER A 16 1.91 51.80 -0.71
N LEU A 17 2.87 52.04 0.19
CA LEU A 17 4.13 51.29 0.20
C LEU A 17 3.96 49.83 0.61
N LEU A 18 3.06 49.55 1.57
CA LEU A 18 2.71 48.18 1.96
C LEU A 18 1.98 47.42 0.84
N LEU A 19 1.04 48.09 0.15
CA LEU A 19 0.34 47.51 -1.00
C LEU A 19 1.31 47.24 -2.17
N LEU A 20 2.23 48.17 -2.43
CA LEU A 20 3.23 47.99 -3.48
C LEU A 20 4.20 46.86 -3.13
N GLY A 21 4.64 46.76 -1.87
CA GLY A 21 5.48 45.67 -1.38
C GLY A 21 4.80 44.31 -1.41
N ALA A 22 3.50 44.25 -1.09
CA ALA A 22 2.70 43.02 -1.19
C ALA A 22 2.47 42.61 -2.65
N LEU A 23 2.22 43.58 -3.55
CA LEU A 23 2.08 43.32 -4.99
C LEU A 23 3.41 42.92 -5.64
N LEU A 24 4.54 43.52 -5.22
CA LEU A 24 5.87 43.11 -5.67
C LEU A 24 6.22 41.71 -5.15
N GLY A 25 5.88 41.41 -3.90
CA GLY A 25 6.05 40.09 -3.30
C GLY A 25 5.23 39.01 -4.00
N LEU A 26 3.98 39.31 -4.38
CA LEU A 26 3.14 38.39 -5.17
C LEU A 26 3.64 38.23 -6.61
N ALA A 27 4.11 39.31 -7.23
CA ALA A 27 4.60 39.29 -8.61
C ALA A 27 5.98 38.63 -8.77
N LEU A 28 6.81 38.64 -7.73
CA LEU A 28 8.13 37.99 -7.71
C LEU A 28 8.09 36.57 -7.14
N PHE A 29 7.02 36.18 -6.43
CA PHE A 29 6.80 34.81 -5.93
C PHE A 29 6.97 33.71 -7.00
N PRO A 30 6.44 33.82 -8.24
CA PRO A 30 6.62 32.78 -9.24
C PRO A 30 8.06 32.67 -9.78
N THR A 31 8.89 33.71 -9.61
CA THR A 31 10.29 33.70 -10.07
C THR A 31 11.27 33.16 -9.03
N TRP A 32 10.90 33.19 -7.75
CA TRP A 32 11.68 32.61 -6.65
C TRP A 32 11.21 31.19 -6.32
N ALA A 33 9.93 30.89 -6.60
CA ALA A 33 9.42 29.54 -6.74
C ALA A 33 9.77 28.97 -8.13
N GLY A 34 11.03 29.11 -8.54
CA GLY A 34 11.67 28.13 -9.41
C GLY A 34 11.78 26.82 -8.63
N ALA A 35 10.62 26.23 -8.33
CA ALA A 35 10.48 24.91 -7.79
C ALA A 35 11.29 24.02 -8.72
N THR A 36 12.21 23.25 -8.14
CA THR A 36 12.74 22.05 -8.76
C THR A 36 11.54 21.33 -9.37
N SER A 37 11.35 21.43 -10.69
CA SER A 37 10.28 20.68 -11.35
C SER A 37 10.44 19.25 -10.89
N PRO A 38 9.39 18.60 -10.37
CA PRO A 38 9.47 17.21 -9.97
C PRO A 38 10.14 16.44 -11.11
N ASP A 39 11.06 15.54 -10.77
CA ASP A 39 11.65 14.68 -11.79
C ASP A 39 10.51 14.00 -12.58
N ALA A 40 10.75 13.68 -13.84
CA ALA A 40 9.71 13.19 -14.72
C ALA A 40 9.05 11.88 -14.23
N VAL A 41 9.76 11.07 -13.43
CA VAL A 41 9.22 9.85 -12.81
C VAL A 41 8.23 10.23 -11.71
N THR A 42 8.61 11.14 -10.81
CA THR A 42 7.71 11.67 -9.77
C THR A 42 6.48 12.34 -10.40
N ALA A 43 6.66 13.11 -11.47
CA ALA A 43 5.54 13.76 -12.17
C ALA A 43 4.58 12.73 -12.80
N ALA A 44 5.11 11.67 -13.42
CA ALA A 44 4.29 10.60 -13.99
C ALA A 44 3.52 9.83 -12.89
N TRP A 45 4.17 9.53 -11.77
CA TRP A 45 3.54 8.90 -10.61
C TRP A 45 2.42 9.77 -10.02
N GLN A 46 2.66 11.07 -9.84
CA GLN A 46 1.63 12.01 -9.37
C GLN A 46 0.45 12.08 -10.34
N ARG A 47 0.69 12.06 -11.65
CA ARG A 47 -0.38 12.04 -12.65
C ARG A 47 -1.20 10.75 -12.61
N ALA A 48 -0.55 9.59 -12.43
CA ALA A 48 -1.23 8.32 -12.22
C ALA A 48 -2.09 8.33 -10.95
N GLN A 49 -1.58 8.85 -9.83
CA GLN A 49 -2.35 9.03 -8.61
C GLN A 49 -3.56 9.97 -8.81
N ALA A 50 -3.37 11.06 -9.55
CA ALA A 50 -4.45 11.99 -9.85
C ALA A 50 -5.56 11.34 -10.70
N ALA A 51 -5.20 10.44 -11.62
CA ALA A 51 -6.16 9.64 -12.39
C ALA A 51 -6.99 8.73 -11.47
N GLY A 52 -6.39 8.22 -10.39
CA GLY A 52 -7.06 7.56 -9.27
C GLY A 52 -7.30 6.06 -9.46
N ASN A 53 -7.32 5.55 -10.69
CA ASN A 53 -7.44 4.13 -10.98
C ASN A 53 -6.67 3.77 -12.26
N TYR A 54 -6.33 2.49 -12.42
CA TYR A 54 -5.68 1.95 -13.61
C TYR A 54 -5.87 0.42 -13.71
N HIS A 55 -5.71 -0.11 -14.93
CA HIS A 55 -5.53 -1.53 -15.20
C HIS A 55 -4.05 -1.88 -15.30
N PHE A 56 -3.69 -3.10 -14.94
CA PHE A 56 -2.33 -3.60 -15.03
C PHE A 56 -2.26 -5.06 -15.46
N THR A 57 -1.16 -5.39 -16.14
CA THR A 57 -0.64 -6.76 -16.23
C THR A 57 0.76 -6.78 -15.64
N SER A 58 1.13 -7.86 -14.95
CA SER A 58 2.44 -7.98 -14.32
C SER A 58 3.01 -9.38 -14.49
N ASP A 59 4.26 -9.44 -14.91
CA ASP A 59 5.11 -10.64 -14.80
C ASP A 59 6.04 -10.45 -13.60
N LEU A 60 5.98 -11.39 -12.67
CA LEU A 60 6.87 -11.46 -11.52
C LEU A 60 7.78 -12.68 -11.67
N THR A 61 9.07 -12.48 -11.48
CA THR A 61 10.03 -13.56 -11.26
C THR A 61 10.69 -13.36 -9.90
N GLN A 62 10.48 -14.31 -9.00
CA GLN A 62 11.14 -14.35 -7.69
C GLN A 62 12.20 -15.45 -7.70
N MET A 63 13.39 -15.14 -7.23
CA MET A 63 14.47 -16.09 -7.04
C MET A 63 14.88 -16.08 -5.58
N THR A 64 14.81 -17.23 -4.92
CA THR A 64 15.27 -17.44 -3.54
C THR A 64 16.59 -18.19 -3.58
N LEU A 65 17.63 -17.60 -3.00
CA LEU A 65 18.96 -18.17 -2.95
C LEU A 65 19.30 -18.54 -1.50
N PRO A 66 19.68 -19.79 -1.22
CA PRO A 66 20.24 -20.11 0.07
C PRO A 66 21.57 -19.37 0.27
N LEU A 67 21.77 -18.79 1.44
CA LEU A 67 23.05 -18.21 1.84
C LEU A 67 24.11 -19.30 1.94
N ALA A 68 25.36 -18.94 1.71
CA ALA A 68 26.50 -19.84 1.78
C ALA A 68 26.88 -20.17 3.25
N THR A 69 26.00 -20.88 3.94
CA THR A 69 26.17 -21.36 5.32
C THR A 69 26.31 -22.88 5.36
N VAL A 70 26.89 -23.42 6.44
CA VAL A 70 27.04 -24.87 6.63
C VAL A 70 25.68 -25.58 6.66
N ALA A 71 24.64 -24.92 7.17
CA ALA A 71 23.27 -25.45 7.22
C ALA A 71 22.61 -25.57 5.83
N ASN A 72 23.13 -24.86 4.82
CA ASN A 72 22.57 -24.78 3.48
C ASN A 72 23.34 -25.61 2.43
N VAL A 73 24.35 -26.40 2.84
CA VAL A 73 25.11 -27.25 1.92
C VAL A 73 24.15 -28.22 1.19
N GLY A 74 24.21 -28.23 -0.15
CA GLY A 74 23.35 -29.07 -0.99
C GLY A 74 21.99 -28.46 -1.35
N ARG A 75 21.63 -27.29 -0.80
CA ARG A 75 20.42 -26.56 -1.23
C ARG A 75 20.66 -25.82 -2.54
N SER A 76 19.68 -25.86 -3.44
CA SER A 76 19.69 -25.12 -4.71
C SER A 76 18.81 -23.87 -4.64
N SER A 77 19.05 -22.93 -5.56
CA SER A 77 18.13 -21.80 -5.73
C SER A 77 16.77 -22.27 -6.24
N ARG A 78 15.73 -21.53 -5.88
CA ARG A 78 14.35 -21.73 -6.37
C ARG A 78 13.90 -20.49 -7.11
N THR A 79 13.32 -20.68 -8.29
CA THR A 79 12.74 -19.59 -9.08
C THR A 79 11.25 -19.83 -9.26
N GLU A 80 10.46 -18.81 -8.97
CA GLU A 80 9.00 -18.80 -9.13
C GLU A 80 8.62 -17.69 -10.09
N THR A 81 7.71 -17.98 -11.02
CA THR A 81 7.17 -16.99 -11.94
C THR A 81 5.66 -16.90 -11.78
N LEU A 82 5.16 -15.69 -11.60
CA LEU A 82 3.73 -15.41 -11.45
C LEU A 82 3.32 -14.39 -12.50
N TYR A 83 2.18 -14.63 -13.15
CA TYR A 83 1.51 -13.65 -13.99
C TYR A 83 0.30 -13.10 -13.23
N LEU A 84 0.12 -11.79 -13.28
CA LEU A 84 -0.98 -11.09 -12.64
C LEU A 84 -1.67 -10.20 -13.67
N GLU A 85 -3.00 -10.15 -13.59
CA GLU A 85 -3.81 -9.23 -14.38
C GLU A 85 -4.93 -8.69 -13.52
N GLY A 86 -5.11 -7.38 -13.53
CA GLY A 86 -6.11 -6.77 -12.71
C GLY A 86 -6.17 -5.26 -12.82
N GLN A 87 -6.63 -4.66 -11.74
CA GLN A 87 -6.88 -3.25 -11.66
C GLN A 87 -6.85 -2.74 -10.22
N ASN A 88 -6.72 -1.43 -10.11
CA ASN A 88 -6.54 -0.75 -8.86
C ASN A 88 -7.40 0.53 -8.81
N ASP A 89 -7.96 0.83 -7.65
CA ASP A 89 -8.55 2.12 -7.30
C ASP A 89 -7.83 2.66 -6.06
N LEU A 90 -6.94 3.61 -6.35
CA LEU A 90 -6.07 4.25 -5.38
C LEU A 90 -6.86 5.13 -4.39
N ARG A 91 -8.02 5.66 -4.80
CA ARG A 91 -8.85 6.51 -3.94
C ARG A 91 -9.63 5.68 -2.94
N ALA A 92 -10.12 4.51 -3.37
CA ALA A 92 -10.80 3.56 -2.52
C ALA A 92 -9.83 2.67 -1.72
N GLY A 93 -8.54 2.63 -2.09
CA GLY A 93 -7.57 1.70 -1.52
C GLY A 93 -7.94 0.24 -1.83
N GLN A 94 -8.45 0.01 -3.05
CA GLN A 94 -8.99 -1.28 -3.48
C GLN A 94 -8.23 -1.80 -4.68
N MET A 95 -7.86 -3.07 -4.63
CA MET A 95 -7.19 -3.76 -5.73
C MET A 95 -7.90 -5.07 -6.00
N ALA A 96 -8.08 -5.43 -7.27
CA ALA A 96 -8.58 -6.74 -7.66
C ALA A 96 -7.77 -7.27 -8.84
N PHE A 97 -7.33 -8.53 -8.75
CA PHE A 97 -6.56 -9.17 -9.80
C PHE A 97 -6.76 -10.68 -9.80
N THR A 98 -6.35 -11.31 -10.89
CA THR A 98 -6.18 -12.77 -10.96
C THR A 98 -4.70 -13.07 -11.10
N LEU A 99 -4.26 -14.11 -10.40
CA LEU A 99 -2.89 -14.57 -10.38
C LEU A 99 -2.82 -15.99 -10.97
N TRP A 100 -1.84 -16.20 -11.83
CA TRP A 100 -1.53 -17.49 -12.42
C TRP A 100 -0.08 -17.85 -12.13
N SER A 101 0.15 -19.08 -11.66
CA SER A 101 1.48 -19.67 -11.49
C SER A 101 1.77 -20.67 -12.62
N GLN A 102 3.02 -21.16 -12.71
CA GLN A 102 3.45 -22.08 -13.76
C GLN A 102 2.49 -23.29 -13.91
N GLY A 103 1.71 -23.29 -15.00
CA GLY A 103 0.68 -24.30 -15.30
C GLY A 103 -0.74 -23.73 -15.45
N GLY A 104 -1.00 -22.51 -14.95
CA GLY A 104 -2.26 -21.79 -15.19
C GLY A 104 -2.28 -21.11 -16.56
N SER A 105 -3.48 -20.90 -17.11
CA SER A 105 -3.68 -20.23 -18.39
C SER A 105 -4.57 -19.01 -18.22
N VAL A 106 -4.15 -17.87 -18.78
CA VAL A 106 -4.98 -16.65 -18.85
C VAL A 106 -6.28 -16.91 -19.63
N GLN A 107 -6.27 -17.88 -20.56
CA GLN A 107 -7.46 -18.27 -21.32
C GLN A 107 -8.43 -19.13 -20.49
N ASP A 108 -7.97 -19.74 -19.40
CA ASP A 108 -8.78 -20.47 -18.44
C ASP A 108 -8.78 -19.75 -17.10
N THR A 109 -9.73 -18.84 -16.92
CA THR A 109 -9.89 -18.07 -15.68
C THR A 109 -10.10 -18.95 -14.44
N ALA A 110 -10.56 -20.20 -14.60
CA ALA A 110 -10.73 -21.12 -13.47
C ALA A 110 -9.39 -21.66 -12.95
N SER A 111 -8.33 -21.61 -13.77
CA SER A 111 -6.97 -22.01 -13.40
C SER A 111 -6.23 -20.95 -12.57
N GLY A 112 -6.78 -19.73 -12.49
CA GLY A 112 -6.21 -18.61 -11.72
C GLY A 112 -6.81 -18.48 -10.33
N VAL A 113 -6.07 -17.83 -9.44
CA VAL A 113 -6.52 -17.40 -8.11
C VAL A 113 -6.95 -15.94 -8.21
N SER A 114 -8.23 -15.66 -7.99
CA SER A 114 -8.72 -14.28 -7.90
C SER A 114 -8.42 -13.74 -6.51
N VAL A 115 -7.89 -12.52 -6.46
CA VAL A 115 -7.53 -11.82 -5.24
C VAL A 115 -8.16 -10.44 -5.26
N ARG A 116 -8.69 -10.02 -4.12
CA ARG A 116 -9.17 -8.65 -3.92
C ARG A 116 -8.75 -8.13 -2.56
N MET A 117 -8.37 -6.86 -2.52
CA MET A 117 -8.02 -6.13 -1.33
C MET A 117 -9.06 -5.05 -1.09
N GLU A 118 -9.75 -5.13 0.04
CA GLU A 118 -10.82 -4.21 0.43
C GLU A 118 -10.72 -3.99 1.94
N GLU A 119 -10.82 -2.73 2.39
CA GLU A 119 -10.72 -2.36 3.82
C GLU A 119 -9.41 -2.84 4.49
N GLY A 120 -8.37 -3.04 3.68
CA GLY A 120 -7.07 -3.62 4.03
C GLY A 120 -7.14 -5.02 4.62
N LYS A 121 -8.12 -5.81 4.17
CA LYS A 121 -8.14 -7.27 4.21
C LYS A 121 -7.88 -7.80 2.80
N THR A 122 -7.14 -8.89 2.71
CA THR A 122 -6.89 -9.59 1.44
C THR A 122 -7.79 -10.83 1.40
N TYR A 123 -8.55 -10.94 0.33
CA TYR A 123 -9.41 -12.09 0.05
C TYR A 123 -8.88 -12.81 -1.18
N ALA A 124 -8.92 -14.13 -1.17
CA ALA A 124 -8.62 -14.95 -2.32
C ALA A 124 -9.70 -16.00 -2.56
N ARG A 125 -9.83 -16.42 -3.81
CA ARG A 125 -10.62 -17.59 -4.19
C ARG A 125 -10.00 -18.26 -5.40
N GLN A 126 -10.19 -19.56 -5.52
CA GLN A 126 -9.82 -20.30 -6.72
C GLN A 126 -11.05 -20.52 -7.59
N GLY A 127 -10.99 -20.09 -8.86
CA GLY A 127 -12.11 -20.20 -9.79
C GLY A 127 -13.42 -19.61 -9.24
N ALA A 128 -14.47 -20.44 -9.17
CA ALA A 128 -15.79 -20.09 -8.65
C ALA A 128 -16.00 -20.43 -7.17
N GLY A 129 -14.93 -20.73 -6.43
CA GLY A 129 -14.99 -21.01 -4.99
C GLY A 129 -15.40 -19.80 -4.14
N GLU A 130 -15.57 -20.05 -2.85
CA GLU A 130 -15.86 -19.02 -1.87
C GLU A 130 -14.67 -18.09 -1.64
N TRP A 131 -14.95 -16.85 -1.26
CA TRP A 131 -13.91 -15.90 -0.88
C TRP A 131 -13.40 -16.20 0.53
N GLU A 132 -12.11 -16.48 0.64
CA GLU A 132 -11.45 -16.72 1.91
C GLU A 132 -10.52 -15.56 2.24
N VAL A 133 -10.48 -15.20 3.53
CA VAL A 133 -9.51 -14.20 4.02
C VAL A 133 -8.14 -14.87 4.06
N ILE A 134 -7.16 -14.28 3.38
CA ILE A 134 -5.78 -14.75 3.36
C ILE A 134 -4.84 -13.68 3.91
N ASP A 135 -3.62 -14.11 4.26
CA ASP A 135 -2.55 -13.17 4.62
C ASP A 135 -2.15 -12.33 3.40
N ASP A 136 -1.69 -11.11 3.66
CA ASP A 136 -1.22 -10.21 2.61
C ASP A 136 0.10 -10.72 2.02
N PHE A 137 0.00 -11.48 0.93
CA PHE A 137 1.14 -11.93 0.13
C PHE A 137 1.64 -10.85 -0.84
N THR A 138 0.86 -9.79 -1.07
CA THR A 138 1.19 -8.72 -2.03
C THR A 138 2.09 -7.65 -1.43
N GLY A 139 2.29 -7.65 -0.10
CA GLY A 139 3.02 -6.60 0.62
C GLY A 139 4.43 -6.32 0.09
N ALA A 140 5.12 -7.30 -0.49
CA ALA A 140 6.45 -7.13 -1.10
C ALA A 140 6.43 -6.84 -2.62
N LEU A 141 5.26 -6.91 -3.27
CA LEU A 141 5.09 -6.82 -4.73
C LEU A 141 4.38 -5.53 -5.14
N ALA A 142 3.28 -5.23 -4.45
CA ALA A 142 2.50 -4.01 -4.56
C ALA A 142 2.22 -3.54 -3.12
N PRO A 143 3.17 -2.85 -2.48
CA PRO A 143 2.97 -2.33 -1.13
C PRO A 143 1.68 -1.51 -1.08
N GLN A 144 0.81 -1.81 -0.10
CA GLN A 144 -0.53 -1.21 0.04
C GLN A 144 -1.43 -1.37 -1.20
N GLY A 145 -1.20 -2.41 -2.00
CA GLY A 145 -1.93 -2.61 -3.24
C GLY A 145 -1.61 -1.57 -4.31
N ASP A 146 -0.41 -0.99 -4.36
CA ASP A 146 0.01 -0.13 -5.48
C ASP A 146 1.43 -0.46 -5.96
N PHE A 147 1.54 -0.90 -7.22
CA PHE A 147 2.83 -1.19 -7.87
C PHE A 147 3.69 0.05 -8.07
N MET A 148 3.07 1.23 -8.11
CA MET A 148 3.79 2.49 -8.29
C MET A 148 4.33 3.06 -6.97
N SER A 149 4.03 2.44 -5.82
CA SER A 149 4.51 2.87 -4.50
C SER A 149 6.04 3.02 -4.43
N TYR A 150 6.79 2.19 -5.18
CA TYR A 150 8.25 2.27 -5.26
C TYR A 150 8.76 3.58 -5.88
N LEU A 151 7.95 4.23 -6.72
CA LEU A 151 8.28 5.49 -7.38
C LEU A 151 8.31 6.68 -6.41
N ALA A 152 7.69 6.55 -5.23
CA ALA A 152 7.64 7.61 -4.21
C ALA A 152 9.02 8.01 -3.66
N ALA A 153 10.02 7.13 -3.80
CA ALA A 153 11.35 7.28 -3.24
C ALA A 153 12.41 6.82 -4.24
N VAL A 154 12.38 7.35 -5.46
CA VAL A 154 13.45 7.12 -6.44
C VAL A 154 14.49 8.23 -6.41
N LYS A 155 15.70 7.91 -6.87
CA LYS A 155 16.81 8.84 -7.05
C LYS A 155 17.62 8.48 -8.29
N ASP A 156 18.56 9.34 -8.64
CA ASP A 156 19.46 9.17 -9.79
C ASP A 156 18.70 8.93 -11.10
N VAL A 157 17.57 9.65 -11.27
CA VAL A 157 16.70 9.53 -12.45
C VAL A 157 17.43 10.04 -13.68
N GLN A 158 17.50 9.20 -14.71
CA GLN A 158 18.12 9.53 -15.99
C GLN A 158 17.15 9.26 -17.13
N ALA A 159 16.94 10.27 -17.98
CA ALA A 159 16.15 10.14 -19.19
C ALA A 159 16.99 9.49 -20.30
N GLN A 160 16.41 8.48 -20.95
CA GLN A 160 16.91 7.92 -22.18
C GLN A 160 16.32 8.70 -23.37
N PRO A 161 16.86 8.54 -24.59
CA PRO A 161 16.26 9.12 -25.79
C PRO A 161 14.79 8.72 -25.93
N THR A 162 13.95 9.66 -26.36
CA THR A 162 12.56 9.38 -26.69
C THR A 162 12.50 8.38 -27.84
N GLU A 163 11.73 7.31 -27.65
CA GLU A 163 11.49 6.26 -28.61
C GLU A 163 10.06 6.37 -29.15
N GLN A 164 9.84 5.90 -30.38
CA GLN A 164 8.49 5.73 -30.93
C GLN A 164 8.33 4.29 -31.41
N ARG A 165 7.29 3.60 -30.94
CA ARG A 165 6.99 2.22 -31.31
C ARG A 165 5.49 2.04 -31.50
N ASN A 166 5.09 1.45 -32.61
CA ASN A 166 3.67 1.22 -32.94
C ASN A 166 2.80 2.50 -32.84
N GLY A 167 3.37 3.66 -33.22
CA GLY A 167 2.70 4.95 -33.13
C GLY A 167 2.67 5.60 -31.75
N ILE A 168 3.15 4.91 -30.70
CA ILE A 168 3.22 5.42 -29.34
C ILE A 168 4.62 6.01 -29.11
N ALA A 169 4.69 7.30 -28.80
CA ALA A 169 5.91 7.96 -28.37
C ALA A 169 6.07 7.84 -26.86
N PHE A 170 7.26 7.48 -26.39
CA PHE A 170 7.54 7.35 -24.96
C PHE A 170 9.00 7.70 -24.64
N THR A 171 9.23 8.12 -23.41
CA THR A 171 10.58 8.31 -22.87
C THR A 171 10.82 7.28 -21.77
N ARG A 172 11.97 6.62 -21.83
CA ARG A 172 12.40 5.68 -20.79
C ARG A 172 13.23 6.41 -19.75
N TYR A 173 12.95 6.14 -18.49
CA TYR A 173 13.70 6.67 -17.36
C TYR A 173 14.30 5.51 -16.57
N THR A 174 15.59 5.57 -16.31
CA THR A 174 16.27 4.63 -15.40
C THR A 174 16.47 5.30 -14.05
N PHE A 175 16.34 4.56 -12.95
CA PHE A 175 16.47 5.10 -11.60
C PHE A 175 16.95 4.05 -10.60
N THR A 176 17.40 4.52 -9.43
CA THR A 176 17.64 3.68 -8.25
C THR A 176 16.60 3.97 -7.18
N ILE A 177 16.31 2.98 -6.34
CA ILE A 177 15.38 3.13 -5.22
C ILE A 177 16.16 3.65 -4.01
N ASP A 178 15.65 4.70 -3.40
CA ASP A 178 16.14 5.22 -2.12
C ASP A 178 15.46 4.47 -0.97
N SER A 179 15.93 3.25 -0.71
CA SER A 179 15.32 2.30 0.23
C SER A 179 15.05 2.84 1.64
N PRO A 180 15.94 3.64 2.27
CA PRO A 180 15.62 4.27 3.56
C PRO A 180 14.41 5.22 3.47
N ARG A 181 14.33 6.03 2.41
CA ARG A 181 13.21 6.95 2.18
C ARG A 181 11.93 6.19 1.84
N LEU A 182 12.03 5.12 1.04
CA LEU A 182 10.91 4.24 0.73
C LEU A 182 10.35 3.61 2.00
N ALA A 183 11.21 3.10 2.89
CA ALA A 183 10.78 2.46 4.12
C ALA A 183 10.01 3.42 5.04
N VAL A 184 10.47 4.67 5.14
CA VAL A 184 9.74 5.73 5.85
C VAL A 184 8.39 6.01 5.20
N TYR A 185 8.35 6.17 3.87
CA TYR A 185 7.10 6.38 3.13
C TYR A 185 6.08 5.26 3.35
N LEU A 186 6.50 4.00 3.18
CA LEU A 186 5.63 2.83 3.37
C LEU A 186 5.16 2.71 4.82
N HIS A 187 6.03 3.04 5.77
CA HIS A 187 5.70 3.06 7.19
C HIS A 187 4.63 4.13 7.49
N GLU A 188 4.78 5.35 6.98
CA GLU A 188 3.81 6.43 7.14
C GLU A 188 2.44 6.06 6.56
N GLN A 189 2.42 5.45 5.37
CA GLN A 189 1.18 4.95 4.75
C GLN A 189 0.50 3.87 5.59
N MET A 190 1.27 2.90 6.11
CA MET A 190 0.74 1.87 7.01
C MET A 190 0.15 2.47 8.29
N VAL A 191 0.85 3.40 8.92
CA VAL A 191 0.38 4.10 10.13
C VAL A 191 -0.89 4.89 9.83
N ALA A 192 -0.95 5.57 8.69
CA ALA A 192 -2.14 6.30 8.25
C ALA A 192 -3.34 5.36 8.04
N ALA A 193 -3.13 4.22 7.36
CA ALA A 193 -4.18 3.24 7.10
C ALA A 193 -4.70 2.59 8.39
N LEU A 194 -3.82 2.22 9.33
CA LEU A 194 -4.23 1.67 10.62
C LEU A 194 -4.95 2.70 11.49
N ARG A 195 -4.53 3.97 11.45
CA ARG A 195 -5.21 5.05 12.18
C ARG A 195 -6.58 5.35 11.58
N ALA A 196 -6.70 5.39 10.25
CA ALA A 196 -7.98 5.60 9.57
C ALA A 196 -9.01 4.53 9.91
N ARG A 197 -8.56 3.28 10.13
CA ARG A 197 -9.40 2.17 10.58
C ARG A 197 -9.63 2.11 12.09
N GLY A 198 -9.02 3.00 12.87
CA GLY A 198 -9.07 2.95 14.34
C GLY A 198 -8.35 1.74 14.95
N GLU A 199 -7.48 1.09 14.18
CA GLU A 199 -6.72 -0.09 14.60
C GLU A 199 -5.42 0.28 15.31
N LEU A 200 -4.85 1.47 15.06
CA LEU A 200 -3.67 1.94 15.77
C LEU A 200 -4.06 2.82 16.96
N PRO A 201 -3.82 2.38 18.21
CA PRO A 201 -4.12 3.19 19.37
C PRO A 201 -3.22 4.41 19.52
N ASN A 202 -3.72 5.44 20.19
CA ASN A 202 -2.98 6.66 20.46
C ASN A 202 -1.73 6.37 21.30
N GLY A 203 -0.56 6.80 20.82
CA GLY A 203 0.72 6.65 21.52
C GLY A 203 1.52 5.38 21.15
N ILE A 204 0.95 4.45 20.37
CA ILE A 204 1.72 3.32 19.82
C ILE A 204 2.46 3.79 18.56
N GLN A 205 3.77 3.62 18.56
CA GLN A 205 4.63 3.82 17.40
C GLN A 205 4.98 2.44 16.84
N LEU A 206 4.73 2.25 15.55
CA LEU A 206 5.22 1.09 14.83
C LEU A 206 6.67 1.35 14.44
N GLU A 207 7.48 0.31 14.31
CA GLU A 207 8.83 0.45 13.77
C GLU A 207 8.80 0.46 12.24
N VAL A 208 9.81 1.09 11.65
CA VAL A 208 10.02 1.05 10.20
C VAL A 208 10.51 -0.35 9.82
N PRO A 209 9.84 -1.07 8.91
CA PRO A 209 10.26 -2.42 8.54
C PRO A 209 11.68 -2.43 7.94
N ALA A 210 12.61 -3.10 8.61
CA ALA A 210 14.00 -3.23 8.16
C ALA A 210 14.10 -3.87 6.76
N TYR A 211 13.13 -4.73 6.42
CA TYR A 211 13.02 -5.41 5.13
C TYR A 211 13.06 -4.46 3.93
N PHE A 212 12.38 -3.31 4.00
CA PHE A 212 12.38 -2.30 2.93
C PHE A 212 13.53 -1.31 3.07
N ARG A 213 13.97 -1.02 4.31
CA ARG A 213 15.07 -0.08 4.58
C ARG A 213 16.39 -0.56 3.99
N ASP A 214 16.67 -1.85 4.16
CA ASP A 214 17.95 -2.47 3.81
C ASP A 214 17.89 -3.18 2.43
N MET A 215 16.79 -3.02 1.70
CA MET A 215 16.62 -3.48 0.32
C MET A 215 17.53 -2.71 -0.63
N VAL A 216 17.98 -3.33 -1.71
CA VAL A 216 18.60 -2.64 -2.85
C VAL A 216 17.69 -2.79 -4.06
N GLY A 217 17.42 -1.70 -4.78
CA GLY A 217 16.56 -1.77 -5.95
C GLY A 217 16.89 -0.73 -7.01
N SER A 218 16.56 -1.08 -8.25
CA SER A 218 16.68 -0.22 -9.42
C SER A 218 15.55 -0.52 -10.38
N GLY A 219 15.24 0.42 -11.27
CA GLY A 219 14.16 0.20 -12.22
C GLY A 219 14.20 1.07 -13.46
N GLU A 220 13.26 0.75 -14.35
CA GLU A 220 12.91 1.54 -15.52
C GLU A 220 11.45 1.94 -15.46
N LEU A 221 11.14 3.19 -15.84
CA LEU A 221 9.78 3.67 -16.07
C LEU A 221 9.67 4.19 -17.49
N TRP A 222 8.68 3.70 -18.21
CA TRP A 222 8.36 4.13 -19.56
C TRP A 222 7.17 5.08 -19.45
N VAL A 223 7.35 6.32 -19.88
CA VAL A 223 6.34 7.38 -19.74
C VAL A 223 5.89 7.83 -21.13
N GLY A 224 4.57 7.84 -21.36
CA GLY A 224 3.96 8.29 -22.60
C GLY A 224 4.07 9.80 -22.81
N ASP A 225 3.65 10.27 -23.98
CA ASP A 225 3.54 11.69 -24.31
C ASP A 225 2.46 12.42 -23.47
N ASP A 226 1.42 11.69 -23.06
CA ASP A 226 0.42 12.10 -22.06
C ASP A 226 1.00 12.24 -20.64
N GLY A 227 2.25 11.81 -20.46
CA GLY A 227 2.96 11.83 -19.19
C GLY A 227 2.44 10.80 -18.18
N LEU A 228 1.73 9.77 -18.63
CA LEU A 228 1.31 8.64 -17.80
C LEU A 228 2.31 7.46 -17.93
N PRO A 229 2.46 6.64 -16.87
CA PRO A 229 3.23 5.40 -16.94
C PRO A 229 2.63 4.42 -17.95
N LEU A 230 3.46 3.86 -18.83
CA LEU A 230 3.09 2.78 -19.75
C LEU A 230 3.61 1.43 -19.25
N ARG A 231 4.83 1.41 -18.71
CA ARG A 231 5.50 0.20 -18.24
C ARG A 231 6.50 0.53 -17.14
N GLN A 232 6.58 -0.33 -16.13
CA GLN A 232 7.57 -0.28 -15.07
C GLN A 232 8.31 -1.61 -14.98
N ILE A 233 9.63 -1.55 -14.83
CA ILE A 233 10.47 -2.71 -14.58
C ILE A 233 11.20 -2.43 -13.28
N LEU A 234 11.11 -3.33 -12.31
CA LEU A 234 11.84 -3.26 -11.05
C LEU A 234 12.71 -4.49 -10.90
N THR A 235 13.93 -4.28 -10.41
CA THR A 235 14.82 -5.34 -9.93
C THR A 235 15.12 -5.03 -8.47
N LEU A 236 14.70 -5.92 -7.58
CA LEU A 236 14.77 -5.76 -6.14
C LEU A 236 15.60 -6.90 -5.54
N GLN A 237 16.45 -6.56 -4.58
CA GLN A 237 17.20 -7.49 -3.75
C GLN A 237 16.92 -7.16 -2.30
N PHE A 238 16.31 -8.11 -1.61
CA PHE A 238 15.96 -7.94 -0.21
C PHE A 238 17.12 -8.33 0.71
N PRO A 239 17.19 -7.77 1.93
CA PRO A 239 18.16 -8.21 2.92
C PRO A 239 17.95 -9.69 3.24
N PRO A 240 19.01 -10.44 3.56
CA PRO A 240 18.87 -11.86 3.89
C PRO A 240 17.96 -12.09 5.09
N GLN A 241 17.14 -13.14 5.02
CA GLN A 241 16.26 -13.61 6.10
C GLN A 241 16.35 -15.12 6.21
N GLU A 242 16.44 -15.65 7.43
CA GLU A 242 16.37 -17.10 7.69
C GLU A 242 17.34 -17.94 6.82
N ASP A 243 18.58 -17.45 6.66
CA ASP A 243 19.63 -18.04 5.80
C ASP A 243 19.29 -18.08 4.30
N GLU A 244 18.37 -17.26 3.82
CA GLU A 244 18.03 -17.10 2.41
C GLU A 244 18.09 -15.62 1.98
N GLN A 245 18.32 -15.39 0.70
CA GLN A 245 18.23 -14.07 0.08
C GLN A 245 17.23 -14.13 -1.07
N VAL A 246 16.36 -13.12 -1.14
CA VAL A 246 15.33 -13.03 -2.17
C VAL A 246 15.67 -11.93 -3.17
N HIS A 247 15.63 -12.28 -4.45
CA HIS A 247 15.65 -11.36 -5.57
C HIS A 247 14.30 -11.40 -6.28
N ALA A 248 13.77 -10.23 -6.63
CA ALA A 248 12.52 -10.11 -7.37
C ALA A 248 12.72 -9.24 -8.61
N GLN A 249 12.21 -9.69 -9.74
CA GLN A 249 12.04 -8.88 -10.93
C GLN A 249 10.54 -8.73 -11.22
N ILE A 250 10.09 -7.47 -11.26
CA ILE A 250 8.69 -7.12 -11.47
C ILE A 250 8.58 -6.33 -12.76
N VAL A 251 7.78 -6.80 -13.70
CA VAL A 251 7.51 -6.11 -14.97
C VAL A 251 6.03 -5.84 -15.04
N VAL A 252 5.63 -4.57 -14.96
CA VAL A 252 4.23 -4.14 -14.95
C VAL A 252 3.95 -3.31 -16.20
N ASN A 253 2.86 -3.59 -16.90
CA ASN A 253 2.33 -2.72 -17.95
C ASN A 253 1.05 -2.08 -17.44
N PHE A 254 0.89 -0.78 -17.67
CA PHE A 254 -0.26 -0.01 -17.19
C PHE A 254 -1.14 0.45 -18.35
N SER A 255 -2.44 0.56 -18.09
CA SER A 255 -3.42 1.05 -19.06
C SER A 255 -4.69 1.54 -18.36
N GLY A 256 -5.59 2.18 -19.10
CA GLY A 256 -6.93 2.51 -18.60
C GLY A 256 -6.96 3.49 -17.42
N PHE A 257 -6.01 4.43 -17.36
CA PHE A 257 -5.97 5.43 -16.29
C PHE A 257 -7.24 6.28 -16.25
N GLY A 258 -7.85 6.40 -15.08
CA GLY A 258 -9.05 7.21 -14.85
C GLY A 258 -10.34 6.62 -15.43
N SER A 259 -10.25 5.50 -16.15
CA SER A 259 -11.39 4.79 -16.74
C SER A 259 -11.57 3.38 -16.21
N ALA A 260 -10.66 2.89 -15.36
CA ALA A 260 -10.75 1.60 -14.72
C ALA A 260 -11.84 1.61 -13.64
N GLN A 261 -13.05 1.19 -14.00
CA GLN A 261 -14.07 0.82 -13.00
C GLN A 261 -13.68 -0.53 -12.44
N LEU A 262 -13.49 -0.67 -11.12
CA LEU A 262 -13.39 -1.98 -10.46
C LEU A 262 -14.52 -2.84 -10.99
N ALA A 263 -14.19 -3.75 -11.91
CA ALA A 263 -15.12 -4.74 -12.37
C ALA A 263 -15.42 -5.54 -11.11
N ALA A 264 -16.60 -5.28 -10.52
CA ALA A 264 -17.12 -6.12 -9.47
C ALA A 264 -17.03 -7.53 -10.03
N ILE A 265 -16.14 -8.34 -9.47
CA ILE A 265 -16.09 -9.76 -9.77
C ILE A 265 -17.52 -10.24 -9.52
N SER A 266 -18.21 -10.59 -10.61
CA SER A 266 -19.66 -10.42 -10.77
C SER A 266 -20.46 -10.68 -9.50
N SER A 267 -21.03 -9.62 -8.93
CA SER A 267 -22.09 -9.70 -7.92
C SER A 267 -23.29 -8.91 -8.44
N PRO A 268 -24.52 -9.44 -8.35
CA PRO A 268 -25.71 -8.75 -8.83
C PRO A 268 -25.98 -7.55 -7.92
N THR A 269 -25.72 -6.35 -8.41
CA THR A 269 -25.97 -5.11 -7.67
C THR A 269 -27.43 -4.71 -7.77
N ALA A 270 -28.07 -4.54 -6.61
CA ALA A 270 -29.38 -3.93 -6.49
C ALA A 270 -29.31 -2.42 -6.83
N PRO A 271 -30.29 -1.88 -7.56
CA PRO A 271 -30.30 -0.48 -7.97
C PRO A 271 -30.75 0.41 -6.79
N GLY A 272 -29.81 1.16 -6.19
CA GLY A 272 -30.16 2.12 -5.13
C GLY A 272 -29.05 3.04 -4.62
N GLY A 273 -27.77 2.75 -4.86
CA GLY A 273 -26.66 3.46 -4.21
C GLY A 273 -26.26 4.82 -4.80
N ALA A 274 -26.70 5.17 -6.01
CA ALA A 274 -26.18 6.32 -6.75
C ALA A 274 -26.53 7.69 -6.11
N PHE A 275 -27.65 7.77 -5.37
CA PHE A 275 -28.08 9.02 -4.72
C PHE A 275 -27.34 9.28 -3.39
N GLY A 276 -27.00 8.21 -2.64
CA GLY A 276 -26.27 8.32 -1.38
C GLY A 276 -24.81 8.74 -1.56
N ALA A 277 -24.15 8.21 -2.60
CA ALA A 277 -22.76 8.53 -2.91
C ALA A 277 -22.56 10.00 -3.35
N ALA A 278 -23.51 10.57 -4.09
CA ALA A 278 -23.46 11.96 -4.53
C ALA A 278 -23.69 12.97 -3.37
N MET A 279 -24.55 12.61 -2.40
CA MET A 279 -24.82 13.45 -1.24
C MET A 279 -23.65 13.45 -0.23
N GLN A 280 -22.91 12.34 -0.15
CA GLN A 280 -21.77 12.20 0.75
C GLN A 280 -20.50 12.92 0.23
N ALA A 281 -20.29 12.94 -1.09
CA ALA A 281 -19.20 13.70 -1.72
C ALA A 281 -19.38 15.22 -1.64
N ALA A 282 -20.63 15.72 -1.58
CA ALA A 282 -20.90 17.17 -1.48
C ALA A 282 -20.62 17.75 -0.08
N TRP A 283 -20.47 16.91 0.95
CA TRP A 283 -20.33 17.35 2.35
C TRP A 283 -18.90 17.23 2.89
N SER A 284 -18.01 16.51 2.20
CA SER A 284 -16.65 16.20 2.68
C SER A 284 -15.64 17.34 2.54
N ASP A 285 -15.79 18.24 1.55
CA ASP A 285 -14.71 19.19 1.24
C ASP A 285 -14.74 20.48 2.08
N TYR A 286 -15.88 20.87 2.66
CA TYR A 286 -15.99 22.12 3.43
C TYR A 286 -16.95 22.09 4.64
N GLY A 287 -17.73 21.03 4.84
CA GLY A 287 -18.85 21.02 5.80
C GLY A 287 -18.43 20.88 7.26
N VAL A 288 -17.47 19.99 7.55
CA VAL A 288 -17.07 19.65 8.92
C VAL A 288 -16.35 20.81 9.65
N PRO A 289 -15.35 21.51 9.05
CA PRO A 289 -14.69 22.62 9.75
C PRO A 289 -15.61 23.83 9.91
N ALA A 290 -16.50 24.12 8.94
CA ALA A 290 -17.42 25.25 9.01
C ALA A 290 -18.54 25.06 10.06
N ALA A 291 -19.08 23.85 10.18
CA ALA A 291 -20.07 23.50 11.21
C ALA A 291 -19.48 23.54 12.62
N MET A 292 -18.23 23.08 12.80
CA MET A 292 -17.53 23.20 14.08
C MET A 292 -17.26 24.66 14.46
N LEU A 293 -16.89 25.51 13.50
CA LEU A 293 -16.62 26.94 13.73
C LEU A 293 -17.91 27.71 14.09
N LEU A 294 -19.03 27.39 13.44
CA LEU A 294 -20.35 27.94 13.78
C LEU A 294 -20.83 27.45 15.16
N GLY A 295 -20.61 26.17 15.49
CA GLY A 295 -20.89 25.63 16.82
C GLY A 295 -20.07 26.31 17.92
N LEU A 296 -18.78 26.54 17.68
CA LEU A 296 -17.89 27.27 18.60
C LEU A 296 -18.28 28.74 18.77
N LEU A 297 -18.67 29.42 17.69
CA LEU A 297 -19.14 30.82 17.75
C LEU A 297 -20.48 30.94 18.47
N ALA A 298 -21.41 30.01 18.24
CA ALA A 298 -22.67 29.96 18.96
C ALA A 298 -22.45 29.69 20.46
N LEU A 299 -21.57 28.74 20.80
CA LEU A 299 -21.19 28.46 22.18
C LEU A 299 -20.52 29.67 22.85
N ALA A 300 -19.61 30.35 22.14
CA ALA A 300 -18.96 31.57 22.63
C ALA A 300 -19.98 32.70 22.84
N ALA A 301 -20.93 32.89 21.93
CA ALA A 301 -22.00 33.88 22.08
C ALA A 301 -22.92 33.57 23.27
N VAL A 302 -23.24 32.30 23.52
CA VAL A 302 -24.01 31.85 24.70
C VAL A 302 -23.20 32.08 25.98
N LEU A 303 -21.91 31.76 26.01
CA LEU A 303 -21.02 32.00 27.15
C LEU A 303 -20.85 33.50 27.45
N LEU A 304 -20.74 34.34 26.41
CA LEU A 304 -20.61 35.79 26.54
C LEU A 304 -21.92 36.46 27.00
N SER A 305 -23.08 35.99 26.51
CA SER A 305 -24.39 36.53 26.86
C SER A 305 -24.86 36.11 28.26
N TYR A 306 -24.50 34.90 28.72
CA TYR A 306 -24.87 34.37 30.04
C TYR A 306 -23.73 34.36 31.07
N ARG A 307 -22.65 35.13 30.86
CA ARG A 307 -21.45 35.19 31.71
C ARG A 307 -21.65 35.48 33.21
N ARG A 308 -22.86 35.84 33.65
CA ARG A 308 -23.19 36.20 35.04
C ARG A 308 -23.93 35.12 35.83
N THR A 309 -24.27 33.98 35.24
CA THR A 309 -25.02 32.93 35.94
C THR A 309 -24.07 31.85 36.49
N ARG A 310 -24.05 31.70 37.82
CA ARG A 310 -23.22 30.70 38.52
C ARG A 310 -23.52 29.25 38.11
N VAL A 311 -24.74 28.99 37.62
CA VAL A 311 -25.16 27.68 37.13
C VAL A 311 -24.40 27.29 35.86
N LEU A 312 -24.18 28.23 34.95
CA LEU A 312 -23.48 27.97 33.68
C LEU A 312 -21.99 27.62 33.93
N GLN A 313 -21.36 28.30 34.89
CA GLN A 313 -20.00 27.99 35.32
C GLN A 313 -19.91 26.57 35.92
N ALA A 314 -20.85 26.19 36.78
CA ALA A 314 -20.89 24.84 37.35
C ALA A 314 -21.09 23.75 36.30
N THR A 315 -21.96 23.98 35.31
CA THR A 315 -22.20 23.03 34.21
C THR A 315 -20.99 22.90 33.30
N VAL A 316 -20.33 24.00 32.92
CA VAL A 316 -19.13 23.96 32.07
C VAL A 316 -17.98 23.26 32.79
N VAL A 317 -17.75 23.56 34.07
CA VAL A 317 -16.73 22.86 34.87
C VAL A 317 -17.06 21.37 34.99
N GLY A 318 -18.32 21.01 35.22
CA GLY A 318 -18.76 19.61 35.25
C GLY A 318 -18.51 18.88 33.93
N VAL A 319 -18.82 19.50 32.79
CA VAL A 319 -18.58 18.93 31.45
C VAL A 319 -17.08 18.79 31.16
N VAL A 320 -16.26 19.77 31.54
CA VAL A 320 -14.80 19.71 31.35
C VAL A 320 -14.17 18.60 32.21
N ILE A 321 -14.58 18.49 33.48
CA ILE A 321 -14.13 17.42 34.37
C ILE A 321 -14.58 16.05 33.82
N PHE A 322 -15.85 15.93 33.41
CA PHE A 322 -16.36 14.70 32.82
C PHE A 322 -15.63 14.33 31.53
N ALA A 323 -15.31 15.29 30.67
CA ALA A 323 -14.55 15.06 29.44
C ALA A 323 -13.10 14.63 29.71
N GLN A 324 -12.46 15.19 30.74
CA GLN A 324 -11.11 14.78 31.14
C GLN A 324 -11.07 13.40 31.81
N VAL A 325 -12.14 12.98 32.48
CA VAL A 325 -12.22 11.67 33.14
C VAL A 325 -12.71 10.57 32.19
N ALA A 326 -13.56 10.90 31.22
CA ALA A 326 -14.10 9.93 30.26
C ALA A 326 -13.08 9.55 29.17
N GLY A 327 -12.23 10.49 28.74
CA GLY A 327 -11.23 10.26 27.68
C GLY A 327 -10.32 9.03 27.91
N PRO A 328 -9.72 8.85 29.10
CA PRO A 328 -8.88 7.69 29.41
C PRO A 328 -9.61 6.34 29.34
N LEU A 329 -10.93 6.30 29.62
CA LEU A 329 -11.71 5.06 29.62
C LEU A 329 -12.04 4.57 28.20
N PHE A 330 -12.19 5.48 27.23
CA PHE A 330 -12.38 5.11 25.82
C PHE A 330 -11.09 4.59 25.17
N THR A 331 -9.91 5.02 25.64
CA THR A 331 -8.63 4.54 25.09
C THR A 331 -8.28 3.09 25.46
N THR A 332 -8.84 2.57 26.56
CA THR A 332 -8.55 1.21 27.04
C THR A 332 -9.13 0.11 26.13
N ASP A 333 -10.31 0.33 25.53
CA ASP A 333 -10.95 -0.67 24.65
C ASP A 333 -10.16 -0.85 23.35
N THR A 334 -9.68 0.26 22.75
CA THR A 334 -8.88 0.21 21.51
C THR A 334 -7.53 -0.47 21.72
N ASN A 335 -6.86 -0.19 22.85
CA ASN A 335 -5.59 -0.84 23.21
C ASN A 335 -5.77 -2.37 23.33
N MET A 336 -6.81 -2.82 24.04
CA MET A 336 -7.08 -4.25 24.24
C MET A 336 -7.38 -4.97 22.93
N ARG A 337 -8.17 -4.35 22.03
CA ARG A 337 -8.47 -4.94 20.71
C ARG A 337 -7.22 -5.07 19.84
N PHE A 338 -6.34 -4.07 19.83
CA PHE A 338 -5.10 -4.12 19.07
C PHE A 338 -4.19 -5.26 19.54
N PHE A 339 -3.96 -5.39 20.86
CA PHE A 339 -3.14 -6.46 21.41
C PHE A 339 -3.80 -7.83 21.24
N ALA A 340 -5.13 -7.95 21.40
CA ALA A 340 -5.84 -9.20 21.17
C ALA A 340 -5.70 -9.68 19.71
N VAL A 341 -5.85 -8.77 18.74
CA VAL A 341 -5.66 -9.08 17.30
C VAL A 341 -4.20 -9.45 17.02
N GLN A 342 -3.23 -8.75 17.60
CA GLN A 342 -1.80 -9.08 17.48
C GLN A 342 -1.48 -10.46 18.06
N THR A 343 -1.98 -10.77 19.26
CA THR A 343 -1.77 -12.09 19.88
C THR A 343 -2.43 -13.22 19.11
N ALA A 344 -3.62 -12.98 18.56
CA ALA A 344 -4.32 -13.95 17.71
C ALA A 344 -3.56 -14.21 16.41
N LYS A 345 -3.06 -13.16 15.74
CA LYS A 345 -2.23 -13.29 14.54
C LYS A 345 -0.91 -14.01 14.82
N ALA A 346 -0.24 -13.70 15.93
CA ALA A 346 1.00 -14.37 16.32
C ALA A 346 0.79 -15.86 16.60
N ALA A 347 -0.31 -16.22 17.28
CA ALA A 347 -0.67 -17.61 17.54
C ALA A 347 -1.00 -18.38 16.25
N ASP A 348 -1.79 -17.78 15.34
CA ASP A 348 -2.16 -18.42 14.06
C ASP A 348 -0.93 -18.62 13.16
N GLN A 349 -0.01 -17.64 13.11
CA GLN A 349 1.26 -17.78 12.41
C GLN A 349 2.11 -18.92 12.99
N GLN A 350 2.18 -19.03 14.31
CA GLN A 350 2.97 -20.05 14.97
C GLN A 350 2.38 -21.46 14.75
N GLU A 351 1.06 -21.60 14.73
CA GLU A 351 0.39 -22.87 14.42
C GLU A 351 0.59 -23.29 12.97
N ARG A 352 0.47 -22.36 12.01
CA ARG A 352 0.73 -22.67 10.59
C ARG A 352 2.18 -23.02 10.33
N ARG A 353 3.12 -22.35 11.01
CA ARG A 353 4.55 -22.71 10.96
C ARG A 353 4.80 -24.11 11.49
N ALA A 354 4.23 -24.45 12.65
CA ALA A 354 4.33 -25.79 13.20
C ALA A 354 3.80 -26.85 12.22
N ARG A 355 2.65 -26.59 11.57
CA ARG A 355 2.12 -27.50 10.54
C ARG A 355 3.02 -27.60 9.31
N ALA A 356 3.59 -26.49 8.83
CA ALA A 356 4.49 -26.49 7.69
C ALA A 356 5.81 -27.22 7.98
N ASP A 357 6.34 -27.07 9.19
CA ASP A 357 7.53 -27.78 9.66
C ASP A 357 7.23 -29.27 9.89
N ASP A 358 6.06 -29.62 10.41
CA ASP A 358 5.58 -31.00 10.54
C ASP A 358 5.43 -31.65 9.16
N ASP A 359 4.83 -30.96 8.19
CA ASP A 359 4.70 -31.43 6.81
C ASP A 359 6.07 -31.62 6.15
N ARG A 360 7.02 -30.71 6.41
CA ARG A 360 8.40 -30.81 5.93
C ARG A 360 9.11 -32.00 6.57
N ALA A 361 8.98 -32.18 7.88
CA ALA A 361 9.54 -33.32 8.61
C ALA A 361 8.93 -34.65 8.17
N LEU A 362 7.63 -34.70 7.87
CA LEU A 362 6.96 -35.87 7.29
C LEU A 362 7.49 -36.20 5.90
N ARG A 363 7.73 -35.20 5.03
CA ARG A 363 8.34 -35.43 3.72
C ARG A 363 9.77 -35.95 3.82
N ASP A 364 10.56 -35.40 4.74
CA ASP A 364 11.92 -35.88 4.99
C ASP A 364 11.93 -37.30 5.59
N ALA A 365 11.00 -37.60 6.51
CA ALA A 365 10.85 -38.91 7.15
C ALA A 365 10.30 -40.00 6.20
N LEU A 366 9.43 -39.61 5.26
CA LEU A 366 8.91 -40.52 4.23
C LEU A 366 9.94 -40.84 3.14
N GLY A 367 11.07 -40.11 3.12
CA GLY A 367 12.17 -40.31 2.19
C GLY A 367 11.82 -39.88 0.76
N THR A 368 12.74 -39.17 0.11
CA THR A 368 12.68 -38.99 -1.35
C THR A 368 12.84 -40.36 -2.01
N VAL A 369 11.89 -40.76 -2.85
CA VAL A 369 12.06 -41.93 -3.73
C VAL A 369 13.35 -41.71 -4.51
N GLU A 370 14.36 -42.53 -4.24
CA GLU A 370 15.68 -42.43 -4.87
C GLU A 370 15.52 -42.75 -6.35
N PHE A 371 15.38 -41.70 -7.16
CA PHE A 371 15.33 -41.82 -8.61
C PHE A 371 16.67 -42.35 -9.09
N ASN A 372 16.73 -43.65 -9.39
CA ASN A 372 17.90 -44.28 -9.97
C ASN A 372 17.83 -44.13 -11.50
N PRO A 373 18.61 -43.25 -12.13
CA PRO A 373 18.56 -42.98 -13.56
C PRO A 373 19.03 -44.16 -14.42
N HIS A 374 19.54 -45.23 -13.82
CA HIS A 374 19.97 -46.44 -14.51
C HIS A 374 18.90 -47.53 -14.61
N VAL A 375 17.72 -47.32 -14.01
CA VAL A 375 16.60 -48.27 -14.11
C VAL A 375 15.61 -47.75 -15.15
N SER A 376 15.53 -48.43 -16.29
CA SER A 376 14.64 -48.05 -17.39
C SER A 376 13.17 -48.22 -16.95
N PRO A 377 12.28 -47.24 -17.20
CA PRO A 377 10.87 -47.30 -16.76
C PRO A 377 10.05 -48.46 -17.35
N LEU A 378 10.60 -49.18 -18.33
CA LEU A 378 9.92 -50.25 -19.08
C LEU A 378 10.12 -51.66 -18.49
N GLU A 379 10.94 -51.83 -17.45
CA GLU A 379 11.09 -53.12 -16.74
C GLU A 379 10.09 -53.32 -15.58
N ARG A 380 9.18 -52.35 -15.33
CA ARG A 380 8.29 -52.36 -14.16
C ARG A 380 7.14 -53.36 -14.17
N ASP A 381 6.89 -54.08 -15.27
CA ASP A 381 5.76 -55.00 -15.35
C ASP A 381 6.07 -56.46 -14.94
N GLU A 382 7.33 -56.80 -14.58
CA GLU A 382 7.71 -58.19 -14.28
C GLU A 382 8.18 -58.51 -12.84
N ILE A 383 8.15 -57.58 -11.87
CA ILE A 383 8.58 -57.88 -10.48
C ILE A 383 7.46 -57.62 -9.48
N GLY A 384 6.91 -58.72 -8.96
CA GLY A 384 5.78 -58.74 -8.03
C GLY A 384 6.07 -58.43 -6.56
N ASP A 385 4.97 -58.44 -5.82
CA ASP A 385 4.84 -58.59 -4.36
C ASP A 385 5.46 -57.47 -3.49
N TRP A 386 4.78 -56.32 -3.43
CA TRP A 386 5.01 -55.35 -2.35
C TRP A 386 4.22 -55.77 -1.09
N ARG A 387 4.76 -56.73 -0.33
CA ARG A 387 4.42 -56.83 1.10
C ARG A 387 5.08 -55.68 1.83
N LEU A 388 4.25 -54.76 2.33
CA LEU A 388 4.59 -53.79 3.37
C LEU A 388 5.28 -54.54 4.54
N LYS A 389 6.58 -54.36 4.70
CA LYS A 389 7.28 -54.70 5.94
C LYS A 389 6.96 -53.60 6.96
N SER A 390 5.99 -53.87 7.81
CA SER A 390 5.83 -53.14 9.07
C SER A 390 7.10 -53.32 9.91
N ALA A 391 7.72 -52.22 10.32
CA ALA A 391 8.83 -52.23 11.26
C ALA A 391 8.34 -52.71 12.64
N ASP A 392 9.02 -53.72 13.19
CA ASP A 392 8.85 -54.18 14.57
C ASP A 392 9.18 -53.04 15.55
N VAL A 393 8.22 -52.70 16.40
CA VAL A 393 8.42 -51.87 17.59
C VAL A 393 8.61 -52.81 18.78
N PRO A 394 9.75 -52.81 19.49
CA PRO A 394 9.87 -53.53 20.75
C PRO A 394 9.14 -52.75 21.85
N LEU A 395 8.38 -53.50 22.67
CA LEU A 395 7.67 -53.05 23.87
C LEU A 395 8.61 -52.53 24.96
#